data_AF-A0A847PJQ4-F1
#
_entry.id   AF-A0A847PJQ4-F1
#
_cell.length_a   1.000
_cell.length_b   1.000
_cell.length_c   1.000
_cell.angle_alpha   90.00
_cell.angle_beta   90.00
_cell.angle_gamma   90.00
#
_symmetry.space_group_name_H-M   'P 1'
#
loop_
_entity.id
_entity.type
_entity.pdbx_description
1 polymer ?
#
loop_
_entity_poly.entity_id
_entity_poly.type
_entity_poly.pdbx_seq_one_letter_code
_entity_poly.pdbx_strand_id
1 'polypeptide(L)'
;MVSKKDSILALLKSSEPTMVAAGLNLTGPAKPGEDEADITFEGELGEVVLKLEENILKILCKKNDGDFRTVSQTLFDYEDENWEARDTKSVANEVAESISSFFGTELIYDSTKSDKTTKNKNLTPELEEFLQSGKKKKSKRESTISYEAENLAHRMENIFPELKGELDKNIEEYEMFLPEAYFEKLATPLILNAIRKKDRQTLKKIFNAFNIFYDEGPSDIQSLIVVSILGINFVADETLFEKSSEFMSEVLLEAVESVVSFLKTGKGKRQMQIILNPQPYKSKRLK
;
A
#
# COMPACT_ATOMS: atom_id res chain seq x y z
N MET A 1 -2.51 26.04 8.62
CA MET A 1 -3.75 25.23 8.68
C MET A 1 -4.36 25.21 7.29
N VAL A 2 -4.55 24.02 6.73
CA VAL A 2 -5.28 23.80 5.47
C VAL A 2 -6.78 23.92 5.80
N SER A 3 -7.57 24.59 4.96
CA SER A 3 -9.00 24.72 5.28
C SER A 3 -9.71 23.37 5.15
N LYS A 4 -10.76 23.14 5.94
CA LYS A 4 -11.64 21.95 5.83
C LYS A 4 -12.06 21.69 4.39
N LYS A 5 -12.40 22.76 3.66
CA LYS A 5 -12.81 22.73 2.24
C LYS A 5 -11.69 22.17 1.36
N ASP A 6 -10.45 22.64 1.53
CA ASP A 6 -9.31 22.23 0.72
C ASP A 6 -8.91 20.79 0.98
N SER A 7 -8.95 20.34 2.24
CA SER A 7 -8.65 18.96 2.63
C SER A 7 -9.68 17.98 2.05
N ILE A 8 -10.97 18.31 2.11
CA ILE A 8 -12.04 17.51 1.50
C ILE A 8 -11.89 17.48 -0.03
N LEU A 9 -11.55 18.61 -0.66
CA LEU A 9 -11.38 18.67 -2.11
C LEU A 9 -10.17 17.82 -2.57
N ALA A 10 -9.08 17.84 -1.81
CA ALA A 10 -7.92 16.99 -2.06
C ALA A 10 -8.22 15.49 -1.86
N LEU A 11 -9.02 15.15 -0.84
CA LEU A 11 -9.53 13.79 -0.60
C LEU A 11 -10.35 13.29 -1.80
N LEU A 12 -11.29 14.12 -2.29
CA LEU A 12 -12.14 13.77 -3.42
C LEU A 12 -11.35 13.60 -4.70
N LYS A 13 -10.46 14.55 -5.01
CA LYS A 13 -9.59 14.46 -6.19
C LYS A 13 -8.76 13.18 -6.21
N SER A 14 -8.27 12.78 -5.03
CA SER A 14 -7.40 11.62 -4.91
C SER A 14 -8.15 10.27 -4.98
N SER A 15 -9.45 10.25 -4.63
CA SER A 15 -10.27 9.03 -4.62
C SER A 15 -11.19 8.90 -5.84
N GLU A 16 -11.46 9.99 -6.57
CA GLU A 16 -12.32 10.04 -7.77
C GLU A 16 -12.00 8.96 -8.82
N PRO A 17 -10.74 8.65 -9.18
CA PRO A 17 -10.47 7.64 -10.20
C PRO A 17 -11.03 6.26 -9.84
N THR A 18 -10.93 5.86 -8.57
CA THR A 18 -11.48 4.57 -8.11
C THR A 18 -13.00 4.61 -8.04
N MET A 19 -13.59 5.74 -7.64
CA MET A 19 -15.05 5.94 -7.67
C MET A 19 -15.60 5.74 -9.09
N VAL A 20 -14.96 6.40 -10.07
CA VAL A 20 -15.35 6.31 -11.48
C VAL A 20 -15.14 4.89 -12.02
N ALA A 21 -14.05 4.22 -11.65
CA ALA A 21 -13.82 2.81 -12.02
C ALA A 21 -14.89 1.87 -11.45
N ALA A 22 -15.44 2.21 -10.29
CA ALA A 22 -16.58 1.51 -9.70
C ALA A 22 -17.94 1.91 -10.30
N GLY A 23 -17.95 2.76 -11.34
CA GLY A 23 -19.18 3.26 -11.97
C GLY A 23 -19.96 4.24 -11.08
N LEU A 24 -19.34 4.75 -10.02
CA LEU A 24 -19.95 5.67 -9.07
C LEU A 24 -19.74 7.11 -9.55
N ASN A 25 -20.80 7.91 -9.46
CA ASN A 25 -20.79 9.32 -9.80
C ASN A 25 -21.17 10.14 -8.58
N LEU A 26 -20.54 11.29 -8.43
CA LEU A 26 -20.89 12.24 -7.39
C LEU A 26 -22.30 12.78 -7.67
N THR A 27 -23.27 12.50 -6.80
CA THR A 27 -24.68 12.86 -7.01
C THR A 27 -25.14 14.10 -6.24
N GLY A 28 -24.32 14.68 -5.36
CA GLY A 28 -24.65 15.96 -4.73
C GLY A 28 -23.43 16.72 -4.19
N PRO A 29 -23.51 18.06 -4.04
CA PRO A 29 -22.57 18.77 -3.20
C PRO A 29 -23.00 18.64 -1.73
N ALA A 30 -22.01 18.49 -0.85
CA ALA A 30 -22.08 18.93 0.54
C ALA A 30 -22.87 20.26 0.65
N LYS A 31 -23.72 20.44 1.66
CA LYS A 31 -24.01 21.78 2.18
C LYS A 31 -22.90 22.13 3.16
N PRO A 32 -21.87 22.93 2.81
CA PRO A 32 -20.92 23.42 3.79
C PRO A 32 -21.64 24.53 4.56
N GLY A 33 -22.11 24.23 5.78
CA GLY A 33 -22.85 25.17 6.61
C GLY A 33 -24.02 24.59 7.40
N GLU A 34 -24.36 23.32 7.20
CA GLU A 34 -25.11 22.52 8.16
C GLU A 34 -24.13 21.44 8.67
N ASP A 35 -24.03 21.28 9.99
CA ASP A 35 -23.16 20.29 10.63
C ASP A 35 -23.38 18.90 9.99
N GLU A 36 -22.29 18.19 9.64
CA GLU A 36 -22.29 16.89 8.94
C GLU A 36 -22.58 16.92 7.41
N ALA A 37 -21.59 17.31 6.62
CA ALA A 37 -21.67 17.14 5.17
C ALA A 37 -21.15 15.75 4.74
N ASP A 38 -22.05 14.78 4.71
CA ASP A 38 -21.83 13.47 4.09
C ASP A 38 -21.65 13.64 2.57
N ILE A 39 -20.62 13.02 1.99
CA ILE A 39 -20.35 13.05 0.55
C ILE A 39 -20.83 11.74 -0.07
N THR A 40 -21.83 11.84 -0.95
CA THR A 40 -22.49 10.67 -1.55
C THR A 40 -22.11 10.48 -3.00
N PHE A 41 -21.78 9.23 -3.34
CA PHE A 41 -21.60 8.76 -4.70
C PHE A 41 -22.60 7.64 -4.98
N GLU A 42 -23.20 7.66 -6.17
CA GLU A 42 -24.16 6.65 -6.60
C GLU A 42 -23.78 6.13 -7.99
N GLY A 43 -24.00 4.83 -8.20
CA GLY A 43 -23.70 4.18 -9.47
C GLY A 43 -24.48 2.89 -9.63
N GLU A 44 -24.25 2.20 -10.75
CA GLU A 44 -24.97 0.96 -11.08
C GLU A 44 -24.69 -0.19 -10.10
N LEU A 45 -23.55 -0.16 -9.40
CA LEU A 45 -23.18 -1.19 -8.42
C LEU A 45 -23.71 -0.90 -7.00
N GLY A 46 -24.12 0.34 -6.72
CA GLY A 46 -24.59 0.76 -5.41
C GLY A 46 -24.21 2.20 -5.05
N GLU A 47 -24.11 2.45 -3.74
CA GLU A 47 -23.95 3.79 -3.15
C GLU A 47 -22.78 3.81 -2.16
N VAL A 48 -22.04 4.93 -2.12
CA VAL A 48 -20.97 5.22 -1.16
C VAL A 48 -21.26 6.53 -0.46
N VAL A 49 -21.08 6.56 0.85
CA VAL A 49 -21.16 7.78 1.67
C VAL A 49 -19.87 7.94 2.47
N LEU A 50 -19.20 9.08 2.28
CA LEU A 50 -18.07 9.51 3.10
C LEU A 50 -18.57 10.48 4.17
N LYS A 51 -18.62 10.01 5.41
CA LYS A 51 -19.16 10.77 6.56
C LYS A 51 -18.03 11.22 7.47
N LEU A 52 -17.86 12.53 7.62
CA LEU A 52 -16.86 13.12 8.53
C LEU A 52 -17.52 13.51 9.85
N GLU A 53 -17.21 12.78 10.91
CA GLU A 53 -17.65 13.05 12.28
C GLU A 53 -16.43 13.46 13.10
N GLU A 54 -16.41 14.70 13.60
CA GLU A 54 -15.23 15.30 14.27
C GLU A 54 -13.97 15.20 13.39
N ASN A 55 -13.03 14.32 13.75
CA ASN A 55 -11.81 14.03 13.00
C ASN A 55 -11.79 12.59 12.44
N ILE A 56 -12.92 11.89 12.40
CA ILE A 56 -13.02 10.52 11.88
C ILE A 56 -13.82 10.52 10.58
N LEU A 57 -13.20 10.04 9.50
CA LEU A 57 -13.87 9.77 8.24
C LEU A 57 -14.38 8.33 8.21
N LYS A 58 -15.69 8.15 8.16
CA LYS A 58 -16.35 6.85 7.96
C LYS A 58 -16.68 6.66 6.49
N ILE A 59 -16.41 5.46 5.99
CA ILE A 59 -16.73 5.05 4.62
C ILE A 59 -17.87 4.04 4.71
N LEU A 60 -19.06 4.44 4.27
CA LEU A 60 -20.24 3.58 4.23
C LEU A 60 -20.52 3.16 2.79
N CYS A 61 -20.73 1.88 2.56
CA CYS A 61 -21.08 1.37 1.24
C CYS A 61 -22.37 0.53 1.30
N LYS A 62 -23.11 0.55 0.20
CA LYS A 62 -24.32 -0.23 -0.02
C LYS A 62 -24.30 -0.78 -1.44
N LYS A 63 -24.68 -2.05 -1.63
CA LYS A 63 -25.05 -2.60 -2.96
C LYS A 63 -26.55 -2.36 -3.20
N ASN A 64 -27.01 -2.33 -4.44
CA ASN A 64 -28.41 -1.97 -4.79
C ASN A 64 -29.50 -2.63 -3.91
N ASP A 65 -29.32 -3.91 -3.56
CA ASP A 65 -30.29 -4.69 -2.77
C ASP A 65 -29.90 -4.86 -1.29
N GLY A 66 -28.96 -4.05 -0.78
CA GLY A 66 -28.43 -4.16 0.56
C GLY A 66 -28.67 -2.93 1.44
N ASP A 67 -28.34 -3.07 2.72
CA ASP A 67 -28.26 -1.94 3.65
C ASP A 67 -26.85 -1.34 3.64
N PHE A 68 -26.75 -0.06 4.02
CA PHE A 68 -25.46 0.57 4.27
C PHE A 68 -24.69 -0.14 5.37
N ARG A 69 -23.39 -0.37 5.12
CA ARG A 69 -22.45 -0.89 6.10
C ARG A 69 -21.21 -0.01 6.10
N THR A 70 -20.68 0.26 7.29
CA THR A 70 -19.37 0.87 7.44
C THR A 70 -18.31 -0.13 6.99
N VAL A 71 -17.60 0.17 5.91
CA VAL A 71 -16.54 -0.69 5.36
C VAL A 71 -15.17 -0.31 5.88
N SER A 72 -14.96 0.96 6.26
CA SER A 72 -13.75 1.42 6.94
C SER A 72 -14.02 2.72 7.72
N GLN A 73 -13.14 3.03 8.67
CA GLN A 73 -13.08 4.27 9.44
C GLN A 73 -11.63 4.69 9.61
N THR A 74 -11.32 5.96 9.33
CA THR A 74 -9.95 6.46 9.36
C THR A 74 -9.86 7.86 9.94
N LEU A 75 -8.71 8.18 10.52
CA LEU A 75 -8.47 9.49 11.11
C LEU A 75 -8.24 10.51 9.99
N PHE A 76 -9.04 11.57 9.99
CA PHE A 76 -9.00 12.70 9.08
C PHE A 76 -8.85 14.02 9.85
N ASP A 77 -7.70 14.19 10.48
CA ASP A 77 -7.41 15.28 11.40
C ASP A 77 -6.87 16.52 10.67
N TYR A 78 -7.69 17.11 9.80
CA TYR A 78 -7.30 18.25 8.98
C TYR A 78 -7.01 19.54 9.77
N GLU A 79 -7.37 19.57 11.05
CA GLU A 79 -7.15 20.70 11.95
C GLU A 79 -5.78 20.64 12.64
N ASP A 80 -5.11 19.48 12.65
CA ASP A 80 -3.73 19.35 13.17
C ASP A 80 -2.77 20.22 12.33
N GLU A 81 -1.92 20.97 13.03
CA GLU A 81 -0.90 21.83 12.41
C GLU A 81 0.12 21.04 11.59
N ASN A 82 0.28 19.74 11.88
CA ASN A 82 1.14 18.80 11.17
C ASN A 82 0.42 18.03 10.06
N TRP A 83 -0.88 18.31 9.82
CA TRP A 83 -1.63 17.68 8.74
C TRP A 83 -1.17 18.21 7.39
N GLU A 84 -0.49 17.36 6.63
CA GLU A 84 0.05 17.68 5.33
C GLU A 84 -0.79 17.04 4.20
N ALA A 85 -0.54 17.48 2.96
CA ALA A 85 -1.19 16.92 1.78
C ALA A 85 -1.00 15.38 1.66
N ARG A 86 0.11 14.85 2.20
CA ARG A 86 0.38 13.40 2.22
C ARG A 86 -0.58 12.63 3.11
N ASP A 87 -1.05 13.24 4.20
CA ASP A 87 -1.95 12.61 5.18
C ASP A 87 -3.35 12.53 4.56
N THR A 88 -3.79 13.62 3.92
CA THR A 88 -5.01 13.64 3.09
C THR A 88 -4.97 12.59 1.98
N LYS A 89 -3.82 12.45 1.31
CA LYS A 89 -3.63 11.44 0.25
C LYS A 89 -3.65 10.01 0.80
N SER A 90 -3.08 9.79 1.98
CA SER A 90 -3.13 8.50 2.66
C SER A 90 -4.57 8.10 2.95
N VAL A 91 -5.38 9.03 3.47
CA VAL A 91 -6.80 8.80 3.72
C VAL A 91 -7.56 8.53 2.41
N ALA A 92 -7.25 9.27 1.34
CA ALA A 92 -7.88 9.02 0.04
C ALA A 92 -7.57 7.63 -0.53
N ASN A 93 -6.33 7.15 -0.35
CA ASN A 93 -5.95 5.80 -0.75
C ASN A 93 -6.73 4.74 0.02
N GLU A 94 -6.94 4.95 1.33
CA GLU A 94 -7.73 4.04 2.16
C GLU A 94 -9.21 4.02 1.75
N VAL A 95 -9.77 5.18 1.39
CA VAL A 95 -11.11 5.29 0.79
C VAL A 95 -11.17 4.46 -0.49
N ALA A 96 -10.21 4.64 -1.39
CA ALA A 96 -10.15 3.91 -2.66
C ALA A 96 -10.05 2.39 -2.46
N GLU A 97 -9.16 1.93 -1.57
CA GLU A 97 -8.97 0.52 -1.22
C GLU A 97 -10.26 -0.11 -0.67
N SER A 98 -10.92 0.58 0.25
CA SER A 98 -12.16 0.11 0.88
C SER A 98 -13.30 -0.06 -0.15
N ILE A 99 -13.40 0.87 -1.10
CA ILE A 99 -14.45 0.87 -2.13
C ILE A 99 -14.16 -0.19 -3.19
N SER A 100 -12.92 -0.27 -3.67
CA SER A 100 -12.49 -1.30 -4.62
C SER A 100 -12.73 -2.71 -4.04
N SER A 101 -12.36 -2.94 -2.78
CA SER A 101 -12.61 -4.21 -2.10
C SER A 101 -14.11 -4.52 -1.97
N PHE A 102 -14.93 -3.55 -1.56
CA PHE A 102 -16.36 -3.77 -1.36
C PHE A 102 -17.13 -4.09 -2.65
N PHE A 103 -16.83 -3.36 -3.74
CA PHE A 103 -17.49 -3.54 -5.03
C PHE A 103 -16.79 -4.57 -5.94
N GLY A 104 -15.57 -5.00 -5.59
CA GLY A 104 -14.76 -5.89 -6.42
C GLY A 104 -14.28 -5.23 -7.71
N THR A 105 -13.98 -3.94 -7.66
CA THR A 105 -13.64 -3.09 -8.82
C THR A 105 -12.15 -2.77 -8.85
N GLU A 106 -11.65 -2.27 -9.98
CA GLU A 106 -10.24 -1.89 -10.12
C GLU A 106 -9.88 -0.77 -9.14
N LEU A 107 -8.79 -0.96 -8.38
CA LEU A 107 -8.23 0.06 -7.51
C LEU A 107 -7.36 1.01 -8.32
N ILE A 108 -7.76 2.28 -8.40
CA ILE A 108 -7.04 3.31 -9.15
C ILE A 108 -6.64 4.43 -8.19
N TYR A 109 -5.38 4.41 -7.76
CA TYR A 109 -4.81 5.53 -7.03
C TYR A 109 -4.68 6.76 -7.92
N ASP A 110 -4.83 7.95 -7.33
CA ASP A 110 -4.35 9.20 -7.93
C ASP A 110 -2.81 9.20 -7.97
N SER A 111 -2.26 8.40 -8.88
CA SER A 111 -1.02 8.75 -9.53
C SER A 111 -1.34 9.95 -10.43
N THR A 112 -0.48 10.97 -10.45
CA THR A 112 -0.65 12.23 -11.18
C THR A 112 -0.66 12.07 -12.71
N LYS A 113 -1.47 11.16 -13.23
CA LYS A 113 -1.60 10.72 -14.62
C LYS A 113 -3.06 10.30 -14.85
N SER A 114 -3.93 11.27 -15.11
CA SER A 114 -5.23 10.98 -15.71
C SER A 114 -5.08 10.77 -17.21
N ASP A 115 -5.55 9.62 -17.71
CA ASP A 115 -5.87 9.44 -19.13
C ASP A 115 -7.36 9.04 -19.21
N LYS A 116 -8.18 10.03 -19.63
CA LYS A 116 -9.48 9.95 -20.32
C LYS A 116 -10.80 9.65 -19.56
N THR A 117 -11.52 10.76 -19.37
CA THR A 117 -12.91 11.04 -19.82
C THR A 117 -14.05 10.11 -19.41
N THR A 118 -14.77 10.54 -18.36
CA THR A 118 -16.24 10.61 -18.40
C THR A 118 -16.64 12.04 -18.03
N LYS A 119 -17.38 12.74 -18.91
CA LYS A 119 -17.89 14.08 -18.61
C LYS A 119 -19.00 13.96 -17.56
N ASN A 120 -18.69 14.26 -16.30
CA ASN A 120 -19.72 14.47 -15.28
C ASN A 120 -20.31 15.87 -15.44
N LYS A 121 -21.57 15.94 -15.85
CA LYS A 121 -22.29 17.19 -16.18
C LYS A 121 -22.68 18.06 -14.97
N ASN A 122 -22.21 17.74 -13.75
CA ASN A 122 -22.66 18.39 -12.52
C ASN A 122 -21.53 18.98 -11.63
N LEU A 123 -20.34 19.22 -12.17
CA LEU A 123 -19.23 19.82 -11.40
C LEU A 123 -19.34 21.37 -11.43
N THR A 124 -19.02 22.02 -10.30
CA THR A 124 -18.97 23.49 -10.24
C THR A 124 -17.79 24.03 -11.06
N PRO A 125 -17.89 25.24 -11.66
CA PRO A 125 -16.85 25.80 -12.54
C PRO A 125 -15.46 25.89 -11.90
N GLU A 126 -15.41 26.10 -10.59
CA GLU A 126 -14.18 26.24 -9.79
C GLU A 126 -13.38 24.92 -9.70
N LEU A 127 -14.07 23.78 -9.79
CA LEU A 127 -13.47 22.44 -9.72
C LEU A 127 -12.91 21.99 -11.09
N GLU A 128 -13.52 22.45 -12.20
CA GLU A 128 -13.06 22.15 -13.56
C GLU A 128 -11.72 22.82 -13.91
N GLU A 129 -11.50 24.07 -13.46
CA GLU A 129 -10.31 24.85 -13.78
C GLU A 129 -9.04 24.29 -13.09
N PHE A 130 -9.19 23.75 -11.88
CA PHE A 130 -8.10 23.20 -11.08
C PHE A 130 -7.52 21.88 -11.63
N LEU A 131 -8.27 21.15 -12.47
CA LEU A 131 -7.90 19.80 -12.94
C LEU A 131 -7.06 19.79 -14.23
N GLN A 132 -6.90 20.91 -14.94
CA GLN A 132 -6.35 20.92 -16.30
C GLN A 132 -4.81 21.12 -16.42
N SER A 133 -4.10 21.37 -15.31
CA SER A 133 -2.70 21.84 -15.32
C SER A 133 -1.66 20.75 -14.99
N GLY A 134 -1.40 19.80 -15.90
CA GLY A 134 -0.25 18.89 -15.73
C GLY A 134 -0.16 17.75 -16.73
N LYS A 135 0.54 17.96 -17.86
CA LYS A 135 0.70 16.95 -18.93
C LYS A 135 2.17 16.49 -19.04
N LYS A 136 2.42 15.17 -19.11
CA LYS A 136 3.32 14.49 -20.09
C LYS A 136 3.38 12.94 -19.91
N LYS A 137 3.56 12.26 -21.06
CA LYS A 137 3.34 10.83 -21.41
C LYS A 137 4.22 9.78 -20.71
N LYS A 138 3.67 8.58 -20.43
CA LYS A 138 4.04 7.27 -21.06
C LYS A 138 3.25 6.05 -20.49
N SER A 139 2.91 5.18 -21.44
CA SER A 139 2.42 3.78 -21.50
C SER A 139 1.72 3.07 -20.33
N LYS A 140 0.57 2.48 -20.71
CA LYS A 140 -0.42 1.67 -20.01
C LYS A 140 0.11 0.30 -19.55
N ARG A 141 -0.12 -0.08 -18.30
CA ARG A 141 -0.21 -1.47 -17.82
C ARG A 141 -1.46 -1.56 -16.95
N GLU A 142 -2.45 -2.37 -17.35
CA GLU A 142 -3.56 -2.81 -16.50
C GLU A 142 -2.95 -3.48 -15.25
N SER A 143 -3.37 -3.09 -14.03
CA SER A 143 -2.88 -3.71 -12.79
C SER A 143 -4.00 -4.47 -12.09
N THR A 144 -4.11 -5.76 -12.40
CA THR A 144 -4.49 -6.74 -11.39
C THR A 144 -3.52 -6.56 -10.21
N ILE A 145 -4.01 -6.33 -8.99
CA ILE A 145 -3.14 -6.30 -7.81
C ILE A 145 -2.54 -7.70 -7.68
N SER A 146 -1.28 -7.83 -8.10
CA SER A 146 -0.52 -9.08 -7.98
C SER A 146 0.41 -8.96 -6.79
N TYR A 147 0.37 -9.91 -5.87
CA TYR A 147 1.27 -9.97 -4.73
C TYR A 147 2.61 -10.58 -5.13
N GLU A 148 3.22 -10.02 -6.16
CA GLU A 148 4.51 -10.42 -6.72
C GLU A 148 5.67 -9.62 -6.11
N ALA A 149 6.88 -10.15 -6.23
CA ALA A 149 8.07 -9.54 -5.65
C ALA A 149 8.35 -8.14 -6.22
N GLU A 150 8.04 -7.90 -7.49
CA GLU A 150 8.18 -6.59 -8.14
C GLU A 150 7.29 -5.54 -7.47
N ASN A 151 6.05 -5.92 -7.13
CA ASN A 151 5.13 -5.01 -6.45
C ASN A 151 5.57 -4.75 -5.00
N LEU A 152 6.16 -5.74 -4.32
CA LEU A 152 6.77 -5.50 -3.01
C LEU A 152 7.99 -4.56 -3.12
N ALA A 153 8.81 -4.72 -4.16
CA ALA A 153 9.96 -3.85 -4.41
C ALA A 153 9.52 -2.40 -4.70
N HIS A 154 8.49 -2.19 -5.52
CA HIS A 154 7.89 -0.87 -5.74
C HIS A 154 7.30 -0.27 -4.46
N ARG A 155 6.69 -1.08 -3.58
CA ARG A 155 6.28 -0.60 -2.24
C ARG A 155 7.49 -0.11 -1.44
N MET A 156 8.63 -0.80 -1.52
CA MET A 156 9.87 -0.35 -0.87
C MET A 156 10.43 0.93 -1.50
N GLU A 157 10.41 1.11 -2.82
CA GLU A 157 10.84 2.37 -3.47
C GLU A 157 10.00 3.58 -3.06
N ASN A 158 8.71 3.36 -2.79
CA ASN A 158 7.81 4.40 -2.29
C ASN A 158 8.09 4.76 -0.83
N ILE A 159 8.50 3.78 -0.02
CA ILE A 159 8.85 3.99 1.39
C ILE A 159 10.24 4.63 1.52
N PHE A 160 11.20 4.18 0.70
CA PHE A 160 12.58 4.62 0.71
C PHE A 160 12.92 5.31 -0.61
N PRO A 161 12.90 6.65 -0.66
CA PRO A 161 13.23 7.40 -1.88
C PRO A 161 14.61 7.09 -2.45
N GLU A 162 15.53 6.60 -1.62
CA GLU A 162 16.88 6.15 -1.99
C GLU A 162 16.89 4.96 -2.95
N LEU A 163 15.81 4.16 -2.98
CA LEU A 163 15.68 2.99 -3.85
C LEU A 163 15.06 3.32 -5.22
N LYS A 164 14.64 4.56 -5.46
CA LYS A 164 13.89 4.89 -6.69
C LYS A 164 14.68 4.54 -7.96
N GLY A 165 14.11 3.63 -8.76
CA GLY A 165 14.68 3.19 -10.02
C GLY A 165 15.73 2.09 -9.87
N GLU A 166 15.97 1.60 -8.64
CA GLU A 166 16.85 0.45 -8.42
C GLU A 166 16.19 -0.86 -8.85
N LEU A 167 14.84 -0.95 -8.82
CA LEU A 167 14.15 -2.11 -9.39
C LEU A 167 14.40 -2.23 -10.89
N ASP A 168 14.25 -1.12 -11.62
CA ASP A 168 14.50 -1.07 -13.06
C ASP A 168 15.96 -1.45 -13.38
N LYS A 169 16.93 -0.93 -12.61
CA LYS A 169 18.35 -1.31 -12.76
C LYS A 169 18.60 -2.79 -12.51
N ASN A 170 17.93 -3.38 -11.52
CA ASN A 170 18.05 -4.81 -11.24
C ASN A 170 17.56 -5.64 -12.43
N ILE A 171 16.40 -5.27 -13.00
CA ILE A 171 15.85 -5.93 -14.20
C ILE A 171 16.78 -5.73 -15.40
N GLU A 172 17.34 -4.55 -15.59
CA GLU A 172 18.30 -4.27 -16.67
C GLU A 172 19.59 -5.08 -16.52
N GLU A 173 20.09 -5.28 -15.30
CA GLU A 173 21.32 -6.05 -15.04
C GLU A 173 21.13 -7.54 -15.26
N TYR A 174 20.00 -8.10 -14.80
CA TYR A 174 19.78 -9.55 -14.79
C TYR A 174 18.82 -10.04 -15.89
N GLU A 175 18.34 -9.14 -16.76
CA GLU A 175 17.30 -9.36 -17.79
C GLU A 175 15.93 -9.84 -17.23
N MET A 176 15.82 -9.96 -15.91
CA MET A 176 14.63 -10.31 -15.16
C MET A 176 14.80 -9.80 -13.72
N PHE A 177 13.69 -9.61 -12.99
CA PHE A 177 13.81 -9.22 -11.60
C PHE A 177 14.39 -10.36 -10.76
N LEU A 178 15.44 -10.06 -9.98
CA LEU A 178 16.01 -10.96 -8.96
C LEU A 178 15.71 -10.41 -7.57
N PRO A 179 14.62 -10.89 -6.92
CA PRO A 179 14.17 -10.35 -5.64
C PRO A 179 15.23 -10.43 -4.56
N GLU A 180 15.87 -11.59 -4.41
CA GLU A 180 16.89 -11.79 -3.37
C GLU A 180 18.05 -10.80 -3.52
N ALA A 181 18.55 -10.58 -4.75
CA ALA A 181 19.63 -9.64 -4.99
C ALA A 181 19.23 -8.19 -4.66
N TYR A 182 18.01 -7.78 -5.01
CA TYR A 182 17.48 -6.45 -4.71
C TYR A 182 17.26 -6.25 -3.21
N PHE A 183 16.57 -7.18 -2.56
CA PHE A 183 16.24 -7.06 -1.14
C PHE A 183 17.48 -7.22 -0.26
N GLU A 184 18.36 -8.19 -0.51
CA GLU A 184 19.56 -8.40 0.31
C GLU A 184 20.49 -7.18 0.27
N LYS A 185 20.76 -6.65 -0.93
CA LYS A 185 21.80 -5.62 -1.11
C LYS A 185 21.29 -4.19 -0.91
N LEU A 186 20.02 -3.93 -1.21
CA LEU A 186 19.50 -2.56 -1.29
C LEU A 186 18.40 -2.30 -0.24
N ALA A 187 17.30 -3.05 -0.29
CA ALA A 187 16.13 -2.73 0.54
C ALA A 187 16.29 -3.12 2.02
N THR A 188 16.80 -4.33 2.30
CA THR A 188 16.94 -4.86 3.66
C THR A 188 17.81 -3.95 4.54
N PRO A 189 19.00 -3.48 4.11
CA PRO A 189 19.80 -2.54 4.92
C PRO A 189 19.02 -1.31 5.40
N LEU A 190 18.16 -0.74 4.53
CA LEU A 190 17.31 0.41 4.87
C LEU A 190 16.19 0.04 5.84
N ILE A 191 15.55 -1.12 5.63
CA ILE A 191 14.55 -1.69 6.55
C ILE A 191 15.15 -1.89 7.95
N LEU A 192 16.30 -2.57 8.05
CA LEU A 192 16.95 -2.80 9.34
C LEU A 192 17.38 -1.49 10.01
N ASN A 193 17.82 -0.50 9.24
CA ASN A 193 18.14 0.83 9.78
C ASN A 193 16.90 1.52 10.37
N ALA A 194 15.76 1.46 9.68
CA ALA A 194 14.49 1.99 10.20
C ALA A 194 14.07 1.30 11.51
N ILE A 195 14.23 -0.04 11.59
CA ILE A 195 13.98 -0.81 12.82
C ILE A 195 14.93 -0.36 13.94
N ARG A 196 16.24 -0.26 13.67
CA ARG A 196 17.22 0.16 14.67
C ARG A 196 16.94 1.55 15.24
N LYS A 197 16.55 2.49 14.37
CA LYS A 197 16.18 3.87 14.71
C LYS A 197 14.81 3.99 15.37
N LYS A 198 13.99 2.93 15.38
CA LYS A 198 12.58 2.96 15.82
C LYS A 198 11.78 4.05 15.09
N ASP A 199 12.00 4.20 13.79
CA ASP A 199 11.22 5.14 12.98
C ASP A 199 9.79 4.62 12.80
N ARG A 200 8.91 4.95 13.75
CA ARG A 200 7.55 4.42 13.83
C ARG A 200 6.71 4.69 12.57
N GLN A 201 6.91 5.83 11.90
CA GLN A 201 6.16 6.14 10.68
C GLN A 201 6.59 5.24 9.52
N THR A 202 7.89 5.07 9.34
CA THR A 202 8.46 4.20 8.32
C THR A 202 8.16 2.72 8.61
N LEU A 203 8.24 2.30 9.88
CA LEU A 203 7.93 0.94 10.31
C LEU A 203 6.48 0.55 10.05
N LYS A 204 5.52 1.44 10.34
CA LYS A 204 4.11 1.19 9.99
C LYS A 204 3.93 0.90 8.50
N LYS A 205 4.61 1.64 7.61
CA LYS A 205 4.50 1.45 6.16
C LYS A 205 5.15 0.13 5.71
N ILE A 206 6.34 -0.18 6.22
CA ILE A 206 7.05 -1.43 5.91
C ILE A 206 6.20 -2.63 6.33
N PHE A 207 5.78 -2.66 7.58
CA PHE A 207 5.08 -3.82 8.12
C PHE A 207 3.64 -3.92 7.61
N ASN A 208 2.97 -2.82 7.28
CA ASN A 208 1.71 -2.91 6.54
C ASN A 208 1.91 -3.61 5.18
N ALA A 209 2.96 -3.27 4.43
CA ALA A 209 3.28 -3.97 3.19
C ALA A 209 3.63 -5.44 3.45
N PHE A 210 4.43 -5.75 4.47
CA PHE A 210 4.77 -7.14 4.79
C PHE A 210 3.57 -7.97 5.23
N ASN A 211 2.68 -7.42 6.05
CA ASN A 211 1.46 -8.11 6.49
C ASN A 211 0.60 -8.48 5.27
N ILE A 212 0.31 -7.50 4.40
CA ILE A 212 -0.49 -7.73 3.19
C ILE A 212 0.16 -8.75 2.25
N PHE A 213 1.45 -8.57 1.94
CA PHE A 213 2.14 -9.47 1.00
C PHE A 213 2.42 -10.85 1.58
N TYR A 214 2.46 -10.98 2.90
CA TYR A 214 2.56 -12.28 3.54
C TYR A 214 1.21 -13.00 3.52
N ASP A 215 0.13 -12.32 3.88
CA ASP A 215 -1.20 -12.94 3.97
C ASP A 215 -1.75 -13.33 2.59
N GLU A 216 -1.53 -12.49 1.57
CA GLU A 216 -2.12 -12.67 0.23
C GLU A 216 -1.11 -13.14 -0.83
N GLY A 217 0.19 -13.11 -0.52
CA GLY A 217 1.25 -13.48 -1.45
C GLY A 217 1.47 -14.98 -1.60
N PRO A 218 2.06 -15.43 -2.72
CA PRO A 218 2.45 -16.83 -2.89
C PRO A 218 3.62 -17.17 -1.95
N SER A 219 3.88 -18.48 -1.79
CA SER A 219 4.89 -19.02 -0.87
C SER A 219 6.27 -18.38 -1.01
N ASP A 220 6.66 -18.00 -2.22
CA ASP A 220 7.98 -17.42 -2.48
C ASP A 220 8.09 -16.01 -1.89
N ILE A 221 6.99 -15.24 -1.88
CA ILE A 221 6.94 -13.91 -1.26
C ILE A 221 6.86 -14.00 0.24
N GLN A 222 6.03 -14.93 0.75
CA GLN A 222 6.00 -15.25 2.17
C GLN A 222 7.42 -15.60 2.66
N SER A 223 8.10 -16.51 1.96
CA SER A 223 9.48 -16.93 2.28
C SER A 223 10.48 -15.79 2.18
N LEU A 224 10.40 -14.93 1.15
CA LEU A 224 11.25 -13.75 1.01
C LEU A 224 11.12 -12.85 2.25
N ILE A 225 9.90 -12.60 2.71
CA ILE A 225 9.63 -11.76 3.89
C ILE A 225 10.13 -12.45 5.18
N VAL A 226 9.62 -13.63 5.50
CA VAL A 226 9.86 -14.24 6.82
C VAL A 226 11.23 -14.87 6.97
N VAL A 227 11.82 -15.38 5.88
CA VAL A 227 13.16 -16.00 5.91
C VAL A 227 14.21 -14.96 5.57
N SER A 228 14.20 -14.44 4.33
CA SER A 228 15.32 -13.68 3.78
C SER A 228 15.45 -12.29 4.40
N ILE A 229 14.34 -11.55 4.53
CA ILE A 229 14.34 -10.18 5.06
C ILE A 229 14.34 -10.18 6.59
N LEU A 230 13.39 -10.88 7.24
CA LEU A 230 13.21 -10.80 8.69
C LEU A 230 14.01 -11.86 9.44
N GLY A 231 13.77 -13.14 9.16
CA GLY A 231 14.29 -14.26 9.96
C GLY A 231 15.80 -14.30 10.09
N ILE A 232 16.53 -14.24 8.96
CA ILE A 232 18.00 -14.25 8.96
C ILE A 232 18.56 -13.07 9.78
N ASN A 233 17.97 -11.89 9.62
CA ASN A 233 18.45 -10.67 10.26
C ASN A 233 18.11 -10.62 11.76
N PHE A 234 16.96 -11.16 12.17
CA PHE A 234 16.56 -11.25 13.59
C PHE A 234 17.35 -12.30 14.36
N VAL A 235 17.85 -13.34 13.69
CA VAL A 235 18.81 -14.29 14.29
C VAL A 235 20.17 -13.62 14.51
N ALA A 236 20.57 -12.70 13.62
CA ALA A 236 21.83 -11.96 13.74
C ALA A 236 21.79 -10.87 14.82
N ASP A 237 20.63 -10.23 15.02
CA ASP A 237 20.42 -9.16 16.01
C ASP A 237 19.01 -9.27 16.60
N GLU A 238 18.89 -9.90 17.78
CA GLU A 238 17.62 -10.15 18.45
C GLU A 238 16.88 -8.85 18.83
N THR A 239 17.60 -7.72 18.98
CA THR A 239 16.98 -6.44 19.31
C THR A 239 16.12 -5.90 18.17
N LEU A 240 16.33 -6.36 16.93
CA LEU A 240 15.51 -5.96 15.79
C LEU A 240 14.08 -6.52 15.90
N PHE A 241 13.94 -7.76 16.37
CA PHE A 241 12.65 -8.40 16.57
C PHE A 241 11.83 -7.64 17.63
N GLU A 242 12.43 -7.38 18.79
CA GLU A 242 11.78 -6.64 19.88
C GLU A 242 11.30 -5.24 19.47
N LYS A 243 12.02 -4.58 18.57
CA LYS A 243 11.70 -3.23 18.10
C LYS A 243 10.63 -3.18 17.02
N SER A 244 10.27 -4.32 16.43
CA SER A 244 9.41 -4.38 15.25
C SER A 244 8.18 -5.27 15.38
N SER A 245 8.15 -6.16 16.37
CA SER A 245 7.03 -7.10 16.58
C SER A 245 5.67 -6.41 16.75
N GLU A 246 5.61 -5.22 17.35
CA GLU A 246 4.34 -4.47 17.53
C GLU A 246 3.65 -4.05 16.21
N PHE A 247 4.37 -4.09 15.08
CA PHE A 247 3.84 -3.71 13.77
C PHE A 247 3.40 -4.90 12.90
N MET A 248 3.74 -6.12 13.32
CA MET A 248 3.40 -7.34 12.59
C MET A 248 1.96 -7.75 12.87
N SER A 249 1.27 -8.31 11.87
CA SER A 249 0.02 -9.05 12.10
C SER A 249 0.31 -10.29 12.95
N GLU A 250 -0.72 -10.84 13.61
CA GLU A 250 -0.59 -12.07 14.40
C GLU A 250 0.00 -13.23 13.56
N VAL A 251 -0.47 -13.35 12.32
CA VAL A 251 -0.03 -14.39 11.37
C VAL A 251 1.44 -14.20 10.98
N LEU A 252 1.85 -12.97 10.64
CA LEU A 252 3.24 -12.69 10.30
C LEU A 252 4.17 -12.91 11.50
N LEU A 253 3.74 -12.48 12.68
CA LEU A 253 4.51 -12.62 13.92
C LEU A 253 4.79 -14.09 14.22
N GLU A 254 3.76 -14.95 14.22
CA GLU A 254 3.91 -16.40 14.47
C GLU A 254 4.86 -17.05 13.47
N ALA A 255 4.75 -16.68 12.19
CA ALA A 255 5.61 -17.19 11.13
C ALA A 255 7.08 -16.80 11.34
N VAL A 256 7.34 -15.53 11.65
CA VAL A 256 8.69 -15.03 11.94
C VAL A 256 9.26 -15.70 13.18
N GLU A 257 8.49 -15.86 14.26
CA GLU A 257 8.94 -16.55 15.47
C GLU A 257 9.33 -18.01 15.18
N SER A 258 8.52 -18.72 14.40
CA SER A 258 8.78 -20.10 13.99
C SER A 258 10.08 -20.21 13.19
N VAL A 259 10.29 -19.30 12.20
CA VAL A 259 11.51 -19.26 11.39
C VAL A 259 12.74 -18.93 12.25
N VAL A 260 12.67 -17.89 13.09
CA VAL A 260 13.78 -17.48 13.97
C VAL A 260 14.14 -18.62 14.93
N SER A 261 13.15 -19.27 15.52
CA SER A 261 13.35 -20.44 16.39
C SER A 261 14.05 -21.58 15.65
N PHE A 262 13.58 -21.92 14.45
CA PHE A 262 14.20 -22.96 13.62
C PHE A 262 15.65 -22.61 13.25
N LEU A 263 15.91 -21.38 12.80
CA LEU A 263 17.23 -20.93 12.39
C LEU A 263 18.25 -20.94 13.55
N LYS A 264 17.81 -20.75 14.79
CA LYS A 264 18.66 -20.89 15.99
C LYS A 264 19.06 -22.35 16.28
N THR A 265 18.34 -23.34 15.78
CA THR A 265 18.68 -24.77 15.98
C THR A 265 19.97 -25.16 15.25
N GLY A 266 20.58 -26.28 15.66
CA GLY A 266 21.75 -26.83 14.95
C GLY A 266 21.47 -27.22 13.50
N LYS A 267 20.23 -27.59 13.16
CA LYS A 267 19.82 -27.87 11.77
C LYS A 267 19.67 -26.57 10.97
N GLY A 268 19.02 -25.55 11.54
CA GLY A 268 18.87 -24.24 10.92
C GLY A 268 20.22 -23.58 10.63
N LYS A 269 21.14 -23.57 11.60
CA LYS A 269 22.52 -23.08 11.41
C LYS A 269 23.26 -23.77 10.27
N ARG A 270 23.08 -25.09 10.11
CA ARG A 270 23.67 -25.84 9.00
C ARG A 270 23.06 -25.45 7.64
N GLN A 271 21.75 -25.25 7.58
CA GLN A 271 21.09 -24.77 6.35
C GLN A 271 21.55 -23.37 5.97
N MET A 272 21.68 -22.46 6.94
CA MET A 272 22.24 -21.13 6.70
C MET A 272 23.65 -21.19 6.10
N GLN A 273 24.50 -22.11 6.60
CA GLN A 273 25.83 -22.31 6.04
C GLN A 273 25.81 -22.83 4.61
N ILE A 274 24.83 -23.66 4.24
CA ILE A 274 24.63 -24.14 2.87
C ILE A 274 24.15 -23.01 1.95
N ILE A 275 23.28 -22.13 2.44
CA ILE A 275 22.79 -20.96 1.69
C ILE A 275 23.94 -19.98 1.42
N LEU A 276 24.74 -19.67 2.45
CA LEU A 276 25.89 -18.77 2.32
C LEU A 276 27.04 -19.38 1.49
N ASN A 277 27.14 -20.71 1.47
CA ASN A 277 28.17 -21.45 0.73
C ASN A 277 27.51 -22.54 -0.14
N PRO A 278 26.83 -22.15 -1.24
CA PRO A 278 26.12 -23.10 -2.07
C PRO A 278 27.10 -24.11 -2.68
N GLN A 279 26.74 -25.39 -2.62
CA GLN A 279 27.55 -26.44 -3.23
C GLN A 279 27.51 -26.30 -4.76
N PRO A 280 28.64 -26.49 -5.47
CA PRO A 280 28.65 -26.49 -6.92
C PRO A 280 27.62 -27.46 -7.49
N TYR A 281 26.88 -27.02 -8.51
CA TYR A 281 25.90 -27.87 -9.18
C TYR A 281 26.56 -29.16 -9.68
N LYS A 282 26.09 -30.30 -9.17
CA LYS A 282 26.52 -31.62 -9.65
C LYS A 282 25.58 -32.03 -10.79
N SER A 283 26.05 -31.87 -12.03
CA SER A 283 25.36 -32.38 -13.21
C SER A 283 25.03 -33.86 -13.02
N LYS A 284 23.74 -34.19 -13.04
CA LYS A 284 23.30 -35.58 -13.19
C LYS A 284 23.64 -35.95 -14.63
N ARG A 285 24.66 -36.80 -14.82
CA ARG A 285 24.92 -37.40 -16.13
C ARG A 285 23.60 -37.99 -16.64
N LEU A 286 23.10 -37.47 -17.76
CA LEU A 286 22.02 -38.10 -18.51
C LEU A 286 22.50 -39.52 -18.84
N LYS A 287 21.81 -40.52 -18.29
CA LYS A 287 21.99 -41.92 -18.66
C LYS A 287 21.16 -42.22 -19.89
#